data_AF-A0A3R7QJI6-F1
#
_entry.id   AF-A0A3R7QJI6-F1
#
_cell.length_a   1.000
_cell.length_b   1.000
_cell.length_c   1.000
_cell.angle_alpha   90.00
_cell.angle_beta   90.00
_cell.angle_gamma   90.00
#
_symmetry.space_group_name_H-M   'P 1'
#
loop_
_entity.id
_entity.type
_entity.pdbx_description
1 polymer ?
#
loop_
_entity_poly.entity_id
_entity_poly.type
_entity_poly.pdbx_seq_one_letter_code
_entity_poly.pdbx_strand_id
1 'polypeptide(L)'
;MTDSFIWDYKTPQQRITKEEETYSLLQEIHHEFIKNNKVRQFSHQWDVGDFIISDNLSVGHEAAPETQLPRSQVGLRVLHRVTTKGHYPPAKEYDYRKELGN
;
A
#
# COMPACT_ATOMS: atom_id res chain seq x y z
N MET A 1 -8.93 -12.32 0.45
CA MET A 1 -9.75 -11.29 -0.22
C MET A 1 -10.63 -10.67 0.86
N THR A 2 -11.05 -9.41 0.75
CA THR A 2 -11.87 -8.76 1.80
C THR A 2 -13.27 -9.36 1.82
N ASP A 3 -13.68 -9.93 2.96
CA ASP A 3 -14.95 -10.65 3.06
C ASP A 3 -16.15 -9.71 3.22
N SER A 4 -15.99 -8.59 3.93
CA SER A 4 -17.03 -7.58 4.13
C SER A 4 -16.47 -6.27 4.71
N PHE A 5 -17.28 -5.22 4.72
CA PHE A 5 -16.99 -3.95 5.39
C PHE A 5 -18.01 -3.66 6.49
N ILE A 6 -17.66 -2.72 7.37
CA ILE A 6 -18.53 -2.23 8.44
C ILE A 6 -19.03 -0.84 8.07
N TRP A 7 -20.35 -0.68 7.96
CA TRP A 7 -21.00 0.62 7.88
C TRP A 7 -21.11 1.26 9.26
N ASP A 8 -21.03 2.58 9.32
CA ASP A 8 -21.23 3.41 10.53
C ASP A 8 -20.48 2.88 11.76
N TYR A 9 -19.21 2.52 11.56
CA TYR A 9 -18.36 1.93 12.59
C TYR A 9 -18.34 2.77 13.87
N LYS A 10 -18.52 2.10 15.02
CA LYS A 10 -18.65 2.70 16.37
C LYS A 10 -19.89 3.56 16.62
N THR A 11 -20.95 3.40 15.81
CA THR A 11 -22.26 4.01 16.06
C THR A 11 -23.32 2.95 16.37
N PRO A 12 -24.50 3.33 16.92
CA PRO A 12 -25.63 2.40 17.09
C PRO A 12 -26.17 1.81 15.78
N GLN A 13 -25.88 2.43 14.63
CA GLN A 13 -26.31 1.99 13.30
C GLN A 13 -25.33 1.00 12.64
N GLN A 14 -24.26 0.63 13.36
CA GLN A 14 -23.21 -0.23 12.83
C GLN A 14 -23.77 -1.55 12.31
N ARG A 15 -23.38 -1.92 11.08
CA ARG A 15 -23.73 -3.20 10.46
C ARG A 15 -22.66 -3.67 9.48
N ILE A 16 -22.65 -4.96 9.20
CA ILE A 16 -21.84 -5.54 8.13
C ILE A 16 -22.55 -5.34 6.79
N THR A 17 -21.79 -5.11 5.72
CA THR A 17 -22.29 -5.09 4.35
C THR A 17 -22.85 -6.44 3.93
N LYS A 18 -23.93 -6.42 3.13
CA LYS A 18 -24.34 -7.59 2.34
C LYS A 18 -23.32 -7.86 1.23
N GLU A 19 -23.32 -9.07 0.67
CA GLU A 19 -22.40 -9.47 -0.40
C GLU A 19 -22.40 -8.49 -1.60
N GLU A 20 -23.58 -8.09 -2.08
CA GLU A 20 -23.72 -7.12 -3.17
C GLU A 20 -23.14 -5.74 -2.83
N GLU A 21 -23.29 -5.30 -1.57
CA GLU A 21 -22.72 -4.04 -1.09
C GLU A 21 -21.19 -4.14 -0.99
N THR A 22 -20.67 -5.27 -0.46
CA THR A 22 -19.23 -5.53 -0.41
C THR A 22 -18.62 -5.51 -1.81
N TYR A 23 -19.24 -6.21 -2.75
CA TYR A 23 -18.79 -6.24 -4.12
C TYR A 23 -18.79 -4.85 -4.75
N SER A 24 -19.87 -4.09 -4.58
CA SER A 24 -19.98 -2.72 -5.12
C SER A 24 -18.91 -1.80 -4.54
N LEU A 25 -18.68 -1.84 -3.22
CA LEU A 25 -17.61 -1.06 -2.57
C LEU A 25 -16.22 -1.45 -3.08
N LEU A 26 -15.95 -2.74 -3.29
CA LEU A 26 -14.67 -3.18 -3.87
C LEU A 26 -14.48 -2.63 -5.29
N GLN A 27 -15.54 -2.60 -6.11
CA GLN A 27 -15.47 -2.01 -7.45
C GLN A 27 -15.25 -0.50 -7.40
N GLU A 28 -15.90 0.22 -6.48
CA GLU A 28 -15.69 1.66 -6.28
C GLU A 28 -14.26 1.97 -5.84
N ILE A 29 -13.74 1.24 -4.84
CA ILE A 29 -12.36 1.36 -4.38
C ILE A 29 -11.40 1.08 -5.54
N HIS A 30 -11.62 0.00 -6.29
CA HIS A 30 -10.79 -0.34 -7.44
C HIS A 30 -10.82 0.76 -8.50
N HIS A 31 -12.01 1.28 -8.83
CA HIS A 31 -12.19 2.38 -9.76
C HIS A 31 -11.35 3.61 -9.36
N GLU A 32 -11.36 3.98 -8.08
CA GLU A 32 -10.57 5.11 -7.58
C GLU A 32 -9.06 4.93 -7.79
N PHE A 33 -8.55 3.69 -7.73
CA PHE A 33 -7.13 3.38 -7.97
C PHE A 33 -6.74 3.37 -9.45
N ILE A 34 -7.65 3.06 -10.37
CA ILE A 34 -7.34 2.93 -11.80
C ILE A 34 -7.74 4.13 -12.65
N LYS A 35 -8.69 4.96 -12.17
CA LYS A 35 -9.16 6.14 -12.92
C LYS A 35 -8.03 7.13 -13.19
N ASN A 36 -8.25 8.01 -14.17
CA ASN A 36 -7.27 9.03 -14.59
C ASN A 36 -5.91 8.40 -14.96
N ASN A 37 -5.95 7.28 -15.69
CA ASN A 37 -4.75 6.55 -16.13
C ASN A 37 -3.81 6.21 -14.96
N LYS A 38 -4.37 5.69 -13.85
CA LYS A 38 -3.62 5.22 -12.69
C LYS A 38 -2.72 6.28 -12.03
N VAL A 39 -3.07 7.57 -12.12
CA VAL A 39 -2.26 8.67 -11.55
C VAL A 39 -1.94 8.53 -10.05
N ARG A 40 -2.73 7.74 -9.30
CA ARG A 40 -2.52 7.46 -7.87
C ARG A 40 -1.54 6.29 -7.62
N GLN A 41 -1.11 5.59 -8.67
CA GLN A 41 -0.21 4.45 -8.56
C GLN A 41 1.22 4.89 -8.79
N PHE A 42 2.11 4.49 -7.87
CA PHE A 42 3.54 4.64 -8.03
C PHE A 42 4.12 3.27 -8.43
N SER A 43 4.85 3.25 -9.55
CA SER A 43 5.53 2.05 -10.04
C SER A 43 7.04 2.20 -9.82
N HIS A 44 7.63 1.26 -9.09
CA HIS A 44 9.06 1.24 -8.81
C HIS A 44 9.74 0.04 -9.48
N GLN A 45 10.77 0.32 -10.26
CA GLN A 45 11.69 -0.68 -10.78
C GLN A 45 12.86 -0.76 -9.79
N TRP A 46 12.98 -1.89 -9.12
CA TRP A 46 14.01 -2.12 -8.10
C TRP A 46 15.39 -2.27 -8.71
N ASP A 47 16.36 -1.58 -8.14
CA ASP A 47 17.79 -1.81 -8.35
C ASP A 47 18.50 -2.17 -7.03
N VAL A 48 19.73 -2.69 -7.14
CA VAL A 48 20.53 -3.06 -5.98
C VAL A 48 20.85 -1.80 -5.15
N GLY A 49 20.45 -1.84 -3.87
CA GLY A 49 20.63 -0.73 -2.94
C GLY A 49 19.37 0.10 -2.71
N ASP A 50 18.32 -0.10 -3.52
CA ASP A 50 17.05 0.58 -3.31
C ASP A 50 16.40 0.13 -1.99
N PHE A 51 15.78 1.11 -1.33
CA PHE A 51 15.10 0.91 -0.05
C PHE A 51 13.83 1.73 0.01
N ILE A 52 12.69 1.05 0.20
CA ILE A 52 11.38 1.69 0.38
C ILE A 52 10.89 1.44 1.80
N ILE A 53 10.45 2.51 2.44
CA ILE A 53 9.64 2.47 3.66
C ILE A 53 8.21 2.80 3.26
N SER A 54 7.27 1.92 3.61
CA SER A 54 5.84 2.14 3.40
C SER A 54 5.09 2.11 4.73
N ASP A 55 4.18 3.05 4.93
CA ASP A 55 3.16 2.91 5.97
C ASP A 55 2.11 1.90 5.50
N ASN A 56 2.17 0.70 6.08
CA ASN A 56 1.33 -0.43 5.70
C ASN A 56 -0.17 -0.21 6.00
N LEU A 57 -0.53 0.78 6.83
CA LEU A 57 -1.93 1.09 7.10
C LEU A 57 -2.54 2.06 6.08
N SER A 58 -1.71 2.79 5.33
CA SER A 58 -2.17 3.80 4.36
C SER A 58 -1.88 3.44 2.90
N VAL A 59 -0.95 2.52 2.64
CA VAL A 59 -0.52 2.16 1.28
C VAL A 59 -0.77 0.69 0.97
N GLY A 60 -1.63 0.43 -0.02
CA GLY A 60 -1.68 -0.86 -0.69
C GLY A 60 -0.51 -1.01 -1.66
N HIS A 61 0.18 -2.15 -1.63
CA HIS A 61 1.29 -2.46 -2.54
C HIS A 61 1.11 -3.83 -3.15
N GLU A 62 1.46 -3.94 -4.44
CA GLU A 62 1.41 -5.19 -5.19
C GLU A 62 2.70 -5.40 -5.97
N ALA A 63 3.02 -6.67 -6.22
CA ALA A 63 4.07 -7.03 -7.15
C ALA A 63 3.51 -7.01 -8.58
N ALA A 64 4.35 -6.64 -9.55
CA ALA A 64 3.97 -6.68 -10.96
C ALA A 64 3.49 -8.10 -11.36
N PRO A 65 2.46 -8.25 -12.21
CA PRO A 65 1.90 -9.56 -12.57
C PRO A 65 2.95 -10.57 -13.06
N GLU A 66 3.99 -10.09 -13.72
CA GLU A 66 5.08 -10.87 -14.29
C GLU A 66 5.88 -11.61 -13.22
N THR A 67 5.84 -11.18 -11.94
CA THR A 67 6.53 -11.89 -10.85
C THR A 67 5.95 -13.27 -10.57
N GLN A 68 4.77 -13.58 -11.12
CA GLN A 68 4.14 -14.90 -11.02
C GLN A 68 4.57 -15.86 -12.15
N LEU A 69 5.32 -15.39 -13.15
CA LEU A 69 5.82 -16.22 -14.26
C LEU A 69 6.95 -17.16 -13.78
N PRO A 70 7.21 -18.27 -14.52
CA PRO A 70 8.30 -19.17 -14.18
C PRO A 70 9.66 -18.47 -14.09
N ARG A 71 10.48 -18.86 -13.12
CA ARG A 71 11.84 -18.34 -12.91
C ARG A 71 12.72 -18.41 -14.16
N SER A 72 12.50 -19.38 -15.05
CA SER A 72 13.21 -19.49 -16.32
C SER A 72 12.89 -18.37 -17.31
N GLN A 73 11.77 -17.65 -17.13
CA GLN A 73 11.36 -16.52 -17.97
C GLN A 73 11.74 -15.17 -17.35
N VAL A 74 11.58 -15.03 -16.04
CA VAL A 74 11.72 -13.73 -15.35
C VAL A 74 12.89 -13.65 -14.36
N GLY A 75 13.66 -14.73 -14.23
CA GLY A 75 14.77 -14.82 -13.29
C GLY A 75 14.33 -14.98 -11.83
N LEU A 76 15.27 -14.73 -10.91
CA LEU A 76 15.03 -14.70 -9.47
C LEU A 76 15.35 -13.31 -8.94
N ARG A 77 14.38 -12.70 -8.24
CA ARG A 77 14.57 -11.47 -7.48
C ARG A 77 14.44 -11.77 -5.98
N VAL A 78 15.41 -11.30 -5.19
CA VAL A 78 15.43 -11.46 -3.73
C VAL A 78 15.37 -10.08 -3.10
N LEU A 79 14.40 -9.88 -2.19
CA LEU A 79 14.24 -8.64 -1.43
C LEU A 79 14.34 -8.97 0.06
N HIS A 80 15.11 -8.18 0.80
CA HIS A 80 15.10 -8.23 2.27
C HIS A 80 13.94 -7.38 2.78
N ARG A 81 13.12 -7.93 3.67
CA ARG A 81 11.97 -7.23 4.25
C ARG A 81 11.99 -7.32 5.77
N VAL A 82 11.69 -6.20 6.41
CA VAL A 82 11.37 -6.12 7.84
C VAL A 82 10.06 -5.37 8.02
N THR A 83 9.29 -5.73 9.05
CA THR A 83 8.08 -5.02 9.45
C THR A 83 8.24 -4.61 10.90
N THR A 84 8.01 -3.33 11.18
CA THR A 84 8.09 -2.77 12.53
C THR A 84 6.72 -2.26 12.95
N LYS A 85 6.43 -2.30 14.26
CA LYS A 85 5.22 -1.68 14.80
C LYS A 85 5.44 -0.16 14.83
N GLY A 86 4.60 0.58 14.12
CA GLY A 86 4.58 2.04 14.23
C GLY A 86 4.09 2.44 15.62
N HIS A 87 4.96 3.06 16.41
CA HIS A 87 4.59 3.73 17.66
C HIS A 87 4.32 5.22 17.43
N TYR A 88 5.01 5.81 16.45
CA TYR A 88 4.90 7.20 16.03
C TYR A 88 4.93 7.25 14.49
N PRO A 89 4.18 8.17 13.86
CA PRO A 89 4.31 8.40 12.43
C PRO A 89 5.76 8.80 12.08
N PRO A 90 6.35 8.27 11.00
CA PRO A 90 7.65 8.73 10.54
C PRO A 90 7.55 10.21 10.16
N ALA A 91 8.23 11.08 10.91
CA ALA A 91 8.34 12.49 10.63
C ALA A 91 9.78 12.81 10.23
N LYS A 92 9.95 13.68 9.23
CA LYS A 92 11.26 14.26 8.97
C LYS A 92 11.53 15.31 10.04
N GLU A 93 12.43 15.01 10.98
CA GLU A 93 13.01 16.04 11.84
C GLU A 93 14.16 16.70 11.07
N TYR A 94 13.88 17.83 10.42
CA TYR A 94 14.93 18.68 9.87
C TYR A 94 15.57 19.46 11.02
N ASP A 95 16.75 19.04 11.48
CA ASP A 95 17.62 19.92 12.26
C ASP A 95 18.41 20.81 11.30
N TYR A 96 17.77 21.91 10.87
CA TYR A 96 18.38 22.89 9.97
C TYR A 96 19.67 23.52 10.54
N ARG A 97 19.93 23.38 11.84
CA ARG A 97 21.17 23.89 12.47
C ARG A 97 22.35 22.95 12.24
N LYS A 98 22.10 21.63 12.26
CA LYS A 98 23.13 20.62 11.93
C LYS A 98 23.54 20.60 10.46
N GLU A 99 22.61 20.81 9.53
CA GLU A 99 22.92 20.78 8.10
C GLU A 99 23.57 22.07 7.58
N LEU A 100 23.37 23.20 8.27
CA LEU A 100 23.99 24.49 7.93
C LEU A 100 25.27 24.79 8.73
N GLY A 101 25.71 23.88 9.60
CA GLY A 101 27.00 23.98 10.29
C GLY A 101 27.14 25.15 11.27
N ASN A 102 26.07 25.51 12.00
CA ASN A 102 26.12 26.50 13.08
C ASN A 102 25.94 25.85 14.46
#